data_AF-A0A8W8JMR4-F1
#
_entry.id   AF-A0A8W8JMR4-F1
#
_cell.length_a   1.000
_cell.length_b   1.000
_cell.length_c   1.000
_cell.angle_alpha   90.00
_cell.angle_beta   90.00
_cell.angle_gamma   90.00
#
_symmetry.space_group_name_H-M   'P 1'
#
loop_
_entity.id
_entity.type
_entity.pdbx_description
1 polymer ?
#
loop_
_entity_poly.entity_id
_entity_poly.type
_entity_poly.pdbx_seq_one_letter_code
_entity_poly.pdbx_strand_id
1 'polypeptide(L)'
;ATGTSSSVECEESPQATETEAVEDVSEVENFDNTNQTVILPSMHNAEKESELGTKARTLNEPSVSDSRPKKRKKISIDELQRLEYEVLRCEKRHIGLKNAKIQKEIERSELETENLRLRNAKLTHEIELLKLNLAQNENAMLAMQALSDE
;
A
#
# COMPACT_ATOMS: atom_id res chain seq x y z
N ALA A 1 -12.13 -53.58 12.55
CA ALA A 1 -11.10 -53.22 13.54
C ALA A 1 -9.84 -52.85 12.74
N THR A 2 -9.37 -51.59 12.76
CA THR A 2 -8.30 -51.13 13.69
C THR A 2 -7.18 -52.17 13.79
N GLY A 3 -5.92 -51.93 13.47
CA GLY A 3 -5.13 -50.75 13.14
C GLY A 3 -3.65 -51.16 13.30
N THR A 4 -2.74 -50.42 12.66
CA THR A 4 -1.40 -49.97 13.16
C THR A 4 -0.41 -51.01 13.72
N SER A 5 0.91 -50.97 13.52
CA SER A 5 1.88 -50.05 12.91
C SER A 5 3.24 -50.76 12.89
N SER A 6 4.20 -50.26 12.11
CA SER A 6 5.55 -49.87 12.58
C SER A 6 6.48 -49.73 11.39
N SER A 7 7.01 -48.53 11.15
CA SER A 7 8.14 -48.31 10.24
C SER A 7 9.13 -47.39 10.95
N VAL A 8 10.35 -47.88 11.06
CA VAL A 8 11.52 -47.25 11.68
C VAL A 8 12.18 -46.38 10.63
N GLU A 9 12.53 -45.14 10.93
CA GLU A 9 13.55 -44.42 10.15
C GLU A 9 14.51 -43.68 11.09
N CYS A 10 15.79 -43.91 10.84
CA CYS A 10 16.95 -43.41 11.56
C CYS A 10 17.29 -41.98 11.13
N GLU A 11 17.97 -41.28 12.04
CA GLU A 11 18.51 -39.94 11.84
C GLU A 11 19.65 -39.88 10.80
N GLU A 12 19.73 -38.77 10.08
CA GLU A 12 20.98 -38.23 9.54
C GLU A 12 20.90 -36.69 9.39
N SER A 13 21.85 -35.98 10.00
CA SER A 13 22.06 -34.52 9.84
C SER A 13 23.08 -34.24 8.73
N PRO A 14 22.99 -33.08 8.06
CA PRO A 14 24.19 -32.23 7.92
C PRO A 14 23.86 -30.73 8.09
N GLN A 15 24.54 -30.01 8.98
CA GLN A 15 25.80 -29.26 8.80
C GLN A 15 25.58 -27.81 8.34
N ALA A 16 26.27 -26.91 9.07
CA ALA A 16 26.10 -25.47 9.14
C ALA A 16 26.32 -24.70 7.83
N THR A 17 25.62 -23.57 7.70
CA THR A 17 25.99 -22.49 6.78
C THR A 17 25.91 -21.16 7.53
N GLU A 18 27.06 -20.51 7.71
CA GLU A 18 27.18 -19.12 8.16
C GLU A 18 26.55 -18.20 7.12
N THR A 19 25.57 -17.39 7.54
CA THR A 19 25.04 -16.30 6.72
C THR A 19 25.81 -15.02 7.04
N GLU A 20 26.60 -14.59 6.06
CA GLU A 20 27.32 -13.32 6.01
C GLU A 20 26.35 -12.14 6.22
N ALA A 21 26.64 -11.29 7.21
CA ALA A 21 25.89 -10.07 7.47
C ALA A 21 26.28 -9.02 6.41
N VAL A 22 25.36 -8.74 5.48
CA VAL A 22 25.50 -7.60 4.57
C VAL A 22 25.11 -6.34 5.34
N GLU A 23 26.07 -5.46 5.61
CA GLU A 23 25.83 -4.08 6.05
C GLU A 23 24.97 -3.37 5.00
N ASP A 24 23.69 -3.16 5.30
CA ASP A 24 22.83 -2.27 4.53
C ASP A 24 23.11 -0.83 4.97
N VAL A 25 23.96 -0.15 4.20
CA VAL A 25 24.25 1.28 4.40
C VAL A 25 23.00 2.07 4.04
N SER A 26 22.31 2.60 5.06
CA SER A 26 21.19 3.51 4.88
C SER A 26 21.68 4.89 4.41
N GLU A 27 21.73 5.12 3.10
CA GLU A 27 21.80 6.48 2.56
C GLU A 27 20.39 7.10 2.57
N VAL A 28 20.13 7.88 3.63
CA VAL A 28 18.95 8.73 3.75
C VAL A 28 19.13 9.95 2.84
N GLU A 29 18.64 9.86 1.60
CA GLU A 29 18.44 11.06 0.78
C GLU A 29 17.01 11.59 0.97
N ASN A 30 16.91 12.64 1.78
CA ASN A 30 15.73 13.51 1.83
C ASN A 30 15.56 14.20 0.47
N PHE A 31 14.44 13.96 -0.21
CA PHE A 31 14.03 14.81 -1.32
C PHE A 31 12.62 15.36 -1.10
N ASP A 32 12.59 16.70 -1.02
CA ASP A 32 11.41 17.53 -0.87
C ASP A 32 10.38 17.29 -2.00
N ASN A 33 9.18 16.89 -1.59
CA ASN A 33 8.01 16.78 -2.47
C ASN A 33 7.47 18.18 -2.78
N THR A 34 7.85 18.75 -3.93
CA THR A 34 7.16 19.91 -4.48
C THR A 34 6.35 19.51 -5.71
N ASN A 35 5.06 19.26 -5.48
CA ASN A 35 3.92 19.32 -6.40
C ASN A 35 4.23 19.13 -7.90
N GLN A 36 4.10 17.90 -8.40
CA GLN A 36 3.80 17.67 -9.83
C GLN A 36 2.43 17.03 -9.99
N THR A 37 1.48 17.88 -10.40
CA THR A 37 0.15 17.52 -10.87
C THR A 37 0.29 16.66 -12.14
N VAL A 38 -0.07 15.39 -12.06
CA VAL A 38 -0.10 14.49 -13.21
C VAL A 38 -1.35 14.82 -14.04
N ILE A 39 -1.17 15.45 -15.21
CA ILE A 39 -2.25 15.63 -16.19
C ILE A 39 -2.30 14.37 -17.06
N LEU A 40 -3.34 13.57 -16.89
CA LEU A 40 -3.67 12.45 -17.78
C LEU A 40 -4.29 12.97 -19.09
N PRO A 41 -3.95 12.43 -20.27
CA PRO A 41 -4.65 12.78 -21.51
C PRO A 41 -6.06 12.20 -21.52
N SER A 42 -7.07 13.08 -21.51
CA SER A 42 -8.48 12.73 -21.69
C SER A 42 -8.77 12.51 -23.18
N MET A 43 -9.31 11.35 -23.54
CA MET A 43 -9.84 11.06 -24.88
C MET A 43 -11.29 11.52 -24.93
N HIS A 44 -11.54 12.70 -25.49
CA HIS A 44 -12.89 13.15 -25.85
C HIS A 44 -12.95 13.50 -27.33
N ASN A 45 -13.85 12.81 -28.04
CA ASN A 45 -14.20 13.07 -29.42
C ASN A 45 -14.84 14.47 -29.50
N ALA A 46 -14.20 15.39 -30.22
CA ALA A 46 -14.76 16.72 -30.47
C ALA A 46 -15.47 16.72 -31.83
N GLU A 47 -16.80 16.70 -31.79
CA GLU A 47 -17.63 17.17 -32.90
C GLU A 47 -17.31 18.65 -33.16
N LYS A 48 -17.27 19.01 -34.45
CA LYS A 48 -16.99 20.35 -34.94
C LYS A 48 -18.12 21.29 -34.57
N GLU A 49 -17.79 22.43 -33.97
CA GLU A 49 -18.51 23.68 -34.19
C GLU A 49 -17.51 24.83 -34.27
N SER A 50 -17.82 25.73 -35.19
CA SER A 50 -17.02 26.83 -35.72
C SER A 50 -17.27 28.09 -34.92
N GLU A 51 -16.24 28.91 -34.64
CA GLU A 51 -16.35 30.37 -34.82
C GLU A 51 -15.00 31.10 -34.71
N LEU A 52 -14.86 32.11 -35.57
CA LEU A 52 -13.65 32.87 -35.87
C LEU A 52 -13.22 33.81 -34.74
N GLY A 53 -11.90 33.89 -34.51
CA GLY A 53 -11.27 34.87 -33.63
C GLY A 53 -9.84 35.20 -34.06
N THR A 54 -9.72 36.14 -34.98
CA THR A 54 -8.54 36.63 -35.71
C THR A 54 -7.37 37.05 -34.81
N LYS A 55 -6.26 36.27 -34.78
CA LYS A 55 -4.84 36.73 -34.79
C LYS A 55 -3.92 35.59 -35.24
N ALA A 56 -3.81 35.37 -36.54
CA ALA A 56 -2.86 34.42 -37.13
C ALA A 56 -1.43 34.97 -37.00
N ARG A 57 -0.76 34.63 -35.88
CA ARG A 57 0.70 34.50 -35.88
C ARG A 57 0.99 33.37 -36.87
N THR A 58 1.80 33.65 -37.90
CA THR A 58 2.29 32.67 -38.87
C THR A 58 3.03 31.54 -38.15
N LEU A 59 2.27 30.56 -37.69
CA LEU A 59 2.78 29.27 -37.29
C LEU A 59 2.98 28.55 -38.61
N ASN A 60 4.24 28.47 -39.03
CA ASN A 60 4.65 27.69 -40.19
C ASN A 60 3.86 26.37 -40.16
N GLU A 61 2.95 26.20 -41.12
CA GLU A 61 2.34 24.91 -41.37
C GLU A 61 3.48 23.88 -41.44
N PRO A 62 3.41 22.73 -40.76
CA PRO A 62 4.34 21.66 -41.07
C PRO A 62 4.08 21.31 -42.53
N SER A 63 4.98 21.79 -43.38
CA SER A 63 4.97 21.60 -44.81
C SER A 63 4.57 20.17 -45.12
N VAL A 64 3.62 20.02 -46.04
CA VAL A 64 3.26 18.80 -46.77
C VAL A 64 4.28 17.70 -46.53
N SER A 65 3.85 16.69 -45.79
CA SER A 65 4.61 15.48 -45.46
C SER A 65 5.41 15.01 -46.67
N ASP A 66 6.70 15.29 -46.67
CA ASP A 66 7.64 14.73 -47.64
C ASP A 66 7.53 13.21 -47.52
N SER A 67 6.93 12.57 -48.52
CA SER A 67 6.72 11.12 -48.60
C SER A 67 8.02 10.35 -48.85
N ARG A 68 9.16 11.05 -48.84
CA ARG A 68 10.48 10.43 -48.89
C ARG A 68 10.64 9.47 -47.71
N PRO A 69 11.18 8.27 -47.95
CA PRO A 69 11.51 7.35 -46.88
C PRO A 69 12.42 8.05 -45.87
N LYS A 70 11.88 8.41 -44.70
CA LYS A 70 12.69 8.91 -43.59
C LYS A 70 13.66 7.80 -43.24
N LYS A 71 14.96 8.04 -43.44
CA LYS A 71 16.01 7.13 -42.99
C LYS A 71 15.83 6.93 -41.48
N ARG A 72 15.37 5.74 -41.08
CA ARG A 72 15.25 5.37 -39.67
C ARG A 72 16.67 5.26 -39.12
N LYS A 73 16.99 6.02 -38.06
CA LYS A 73 18.23 5.79 -37.31
C LYS A 73 18.16 4.39 -36.73
N LYS A 74 19.17 3.58 -37.01
CA LYS A 74 19.38 2.31 -36.33
C LYS A 74 20.06 2.61 -35.00
N ILE A 75 19.51 2.09 -33.91
CA ILE A 75 20.19 2.02 -32.61
C ILE A 75 21.13 0.82 -32.63
N SER A 76 22.27 0.92 -31.95
CA SER A 76 23.13 -0.24 -31.77
C SER A 76 22.51 -1.22 -30.76
N ILE A 77 22.96 -2.47 -30.78
CA ILE A 77 22.52 -3.46 -29.79
C ILE A 77 22.89 -3.03 -28.37
N ASP A 78 24.08 -2.45 -28.18
CA ASP A 78 24.55 -1.96 -26.89
C ASP A 78 23.68 -0.80 -26.36
N GLU A 79 23.24 0.09 -27.26
CA GLU A 79 22.33 1.19 -26.92
C GLU A 79 20.95 0.67 -26.52
N LEU A 80 20.44 -0.35 -27.24
CA LEU A 80 19.18 -1.01 -26.89
C LEU A 80 19.27 -1.67 -25.50
N GLN A 81 20.31 -2.46 -25.24
CA GLN A 81 20.52 -3.14 -23.95
C GLN A 81 20.64 -2.13 -22.79
N ARG A 82 21.33 -1.00 -23.02
CA ARG A 82 21.42 0.07 -22.03
C ARG A 82 20.05 0.68 -21.70
N LEU A 83 19.22 0.89 -22.71
CA LEU A 83 17.86 1.42 -22.52
C LEU A 83 16.97 0.41 -21.78
N GLU A 84 17.04 -0.87 -22.12
CA GLU A 84 16.31 -1.94 -21.43
C GLU A 84 16.68 -2.02 -19.95
N TYR A 85 17.98 -1.94 -19.64
CA TYR A 85 18.45 -1.91 -18.26
C TYR A 85 17.91 -0.70 -17.48
N GLU A 86 17.92 0.48 -18.09
CA GLU A 86 17.44 1.70 -17.43
C GLU A 86 15.93 1.64 -17.15
N VAL A 87 15.15 1.09 -18.08
CA VAL A 87 13.71 0.84 -17.89
C VAL A 87 13.49 -0.10 -16.72
N LEU A 88 14.17 -1.25 -16.69
CA LEU A 88 14.07 -2.23 -15.59
C LEU A 88 14.47 -1.61 -14.25
N ARG A 89 15.51 -0.77 -14.22
CA ARG A 89 15.95 -0.07 -13.01
C ARG A 89 14.88 0.89 -12.50
N CYS A 90 14.24 1.64 -13.40
CA CYS A 90 13.15 2.56 -13.05
C CYS A 90 11.92 1.80 -12.54
N GLU A 91 11.54 0.70 -13.20
CA GLU A 91 10.43 -0.16 -12.77
C GLU A 91 10.69 -0.75 -11.39
N LYS A 92 11.89 -1.29 -11.15
CA LYS A 92 12.28 -1.81 -9.83
C LYS A 92 12.16 -0.75 -8.74
N ARG A 93 12.64 0.48 -9.00
CA ARG A 93 12.52 1.60 -8.05
C ARG A 93 11.04 1.93 -7.79
N HIS A 94 10.22 2.01 -8.83
CA HIS A 94 8.79 2.32 -8.71
C HIS A 94 8.04 1.27 -7.89
N ILE A 95 8.33 -0.01 -8.13
CA ILE A 95 7.76 -1.12 -7.34
C ILE A 95 8.22 -1.02 -5.88
N GLY A 96 9.51 -0.75 -5.64
CA GLY A 96 10.03 -0.54 -4.28
C GLY A 96 9.31 0.56 -3.51
N LEU A 97 9.06 1.71 -4.15
CA LEU A 97 8.32 2.82 -3.56
C LEU A 97 6.86 2.45 -3.26
N LYS A 98 6.19 1.74 -4.17
CA LYS A 98 4.83 1.24 -3.95
C LYS A 98 4.76 0.28 -2.77
N ASN A 99 5.70 -0.66 -2.69
CA ASN A 99 5.76 -1.63 -1.60
C ASN A 99 6.00 -0.94 -0.26
N ALA A 100 6.92 0.03 -0.20
CA ALA A 100 7.16 0.82 1.01
C ALA A 100 5.90 1.59 1.46
N LYS A 101 5.12 2.12 0.51
CA LYS A 101 3.84 2.78 0.83
C LYS A 101 2.81 1.80 1.37
N ILE A 102 2.65 0.64 0.73
CA ILE A 102 1.72 -0.41 1.15
C ILE A 102 2.09 -0.89 2.56
N GLN A 103 3.38 -1.11 2.83
CA GLN A 103 3.86 -1.57 4.13
C GLN A 103 3.47 -0.59 5.26
N LYS A 104 3.66 0.72 5.04
CA LYS A 104 3.24 1.75 6.01
C LYS A 104 1.72 1.79 6.20
N GLU A 105 0.94 1.46 5.17
CA GLU A 105 -0.52 1.43 5.26
C GLU A 105 -1.01 0.20 6.03
N ILE A 106 -0.36 -0.95 5.85
CA ILE A 106 -0.58 -2.17 6.64
C ILE A 106 -0.30 -1.89 8.12
N GLU A 107 0.89 -1.36 8.46
CA GLU A 107 1.26 -1.04 9.84
C GLU A 107 0.27 -0.05 10.49
N ARG A 108 -0.17 0.96 9.73
CA ARG A 108 -1.20 1.90 10.21
C ARG A 108 -2.52 1.19 10.50
N SER A 109 -2.97 0.31 9.60
CA SER A 109 -4.23 -0.43 9.74
C SER A 109 -4.19 -1.40 10.93
N GLU A 110 -3.06 -2.06 11.16
CA GLU A 110 -2.84 -2.92 12.31
C GLU A 110 -2.92 -2.13 13.62
N LEU A 111 -2.24 -0.98 13.68
CA LEU A 111 -2.30 -0.08 14.84
C LEU A 111 -3.72 0.44 15.11
N GLU A 112 -4.46 0.81 14.06
CA GLU A 112 -5.85 1.25 14.20
C GLU A 112 -6.77 0.14 14.71
N THR A 113 -6.59 -1.08 14.18
CA THR A 113 -7.34 -2.26 14.60
C THR A 113 -7.09 -2.59 16.07
N GLU A 114 -5.83 -2.55 16.49
CA GLU A 114 -5.46 -2.78 17.89
C GLU A 114 -6.00 -1.67 18.81
N ASN A 115 -5.99 -0.41 18.35
CA ASN A 115 -6.56 0.70 19.11
C ASN A 115 -8.06 0.51 19.34
N LEU A 116 -8.80 0.11 18.29
CA LEU A 116 -10.23 -0.19 18.38
C LEU A 116 -10.49 -1.38 19.30
N ARG A 117 -9.67 -2.45 19.22
CA ARG A 117 -9.77 -3.61 20.11
C ARG A 117 -9.61 -3.21 21.58
N LEU A 118 -8.61 -2.39 21.90
CA LEU A 118 -8.37 -1.89 23.26
C LEU A 118 -9.50 -0.99 23.76
N ARG A 119 -10.02 -0.10 22.92
CA ARG A 119 -11.19 0.74 23.27
C ARG A 119 -12.42 -0.12 23.56
N ASN A 120 -12.69 -1.12 22.72
CA ASN A 120 -13.80 -2.04 22.94
C ASN A 120 -13.62 -2.80 24.25
N ALA A 121 -12.44 -3.34 24.53
CA ALA A 121 -12.17 -4.03 25.79
C ALA A 121 -12.40 -3.13 27.02
N LYS A 122 -11.97 -1.86 26.95
CA LYS A 122 -12.21 -0.88 28.01
C LYS A 122 -13.70 -0.60 28.23
N LEU A 123 -14.45 -0.37 27.15
CA LEU A 123 -15.89 -0.12 27.22
C LEU A 123 -16.66 -1.35 27.74
N THR A 124 -16.27 -2.56 27.32
CA THR A 124 -16.85 -3.80 27.85
C THR A 124 -16.64 -3.90 29.35
N HIS A 125 -15.43 -3.64 29.84
CA HIS A 125 -15.15 -3.66 31.27
C HIS A 125 -15.94 -2.59 32.04
N GLU A 126 -16.06 -1.39 31.50
CA GLU A 126 -16.87 -0.32 32.10
C GLU A 126 -18.35 -0.70 32.20
N ILE A 127 -18.91 -1.32 31.16
CA ILE A 127 -20.28 -1.83 31.16
C ILE A 127 -20.47 -2.90 32.24
N GLU A 128 -19.51 -3.81 32.40
CA GLU A 128 -19.57 -4.86 33.44
C GLU A 128 -19.55 -4.26 34.85
N LEU A 129 -18.70 -3.26 35.10
CA LEU A 129 -18.65 -2.55 36.38
C LEU A 129 -19.98 -1.82 36.67
N LEU A 130 -20.54 -1.14 35.67
CA LEU A 130 -21.83 -0.46 35.82
C LEU A 130 -22.97 -1.44 36.11
N LYS A 131 -22.98 -2.60 35.44
CA LYS A 131 -23.97 -3.66 35.71
C LYS A 131 -23.86 -4.19 37.15
N LEU A 132 -22.63 -4.42 37.62
CA LEU A 132 -22.40 -4.88 39.00
C LEU A 132 -22.89 -3.84 40.01
N ASN A 133 -22.54 -2.56 39.80
CA ASN A 133 -22.98 -1.48 40.67
C ASN A 133 -24.50 -1.32 40.70
N LEU A 134 -25.17 -1.44 39.54
CA LEU A 134 -26.63 -1.42 39.46
C LEU A 134 -27.25 -2.56 40.26
N ALA A 135 -26.78 -3.80 40.07
CA ALA A 135 -27.26 -4.96 40.82
C ALA A 135 -27.05 -4.81 42.34
N GLN A 136 -25.91 -4.25 42.76
CA GLN A 136 -25.65 -3.96 44.17
C GLN A 136 -26.63 -2.92 44.73
N ASN A 137 -26.91 -1.85 43.97
CA ASN A 137 -27.85 -0.82 44.37
C ASN A 137 -29.30 -1.34 44.45
N GLU A 138 -29.72 -2.15 43.47
CA GLU A 138 -31.03 -2.80 43.49
C GLU A 138 -31.19 -3.72 44.71
N ASN A 139 -30.17 -4.54 45.00
CA ASN A 139 -30.18 -5.40 46.18
C ASN A 139 -30.22 -4.61 47.50
N ALA A 140 -29.47 -3.49 47.58
CA ALA A 140 -29.49 -2.62 48.76
C ALA A 140 -30.87 -1.98 48.96
N MET A 141 -31.51 -1.53 47.88
CA MET A 141 -32.86 -0.98 47.93
C MET A 141 -33.88 -2.01 48.40
N LEU A 142 -33.84 -3.23 47.86
CA LEU A 142 -34.71 -4.33 48.29
C LEU A 142 -34.51 -4.69 49.77
N ALA A 143 -33.26 -4.70 50.24
CA ALA A 143 -32.95 -4.96 51.65
C ALA A 143 -33.50 -3.86 52.58
N MET A 144 -33.38 -2.59 52.19
CA MET A 144 -33.95 -1.48 52.95
C MET A 144 -35.48 -1.52 52.99
N GLN A 145 -36.13 -1.90 51.87
CA GLN A 145 -37.57 -2.04 51.83
C GLN A 145 -38.05 -3.17 52.75
N ALA A 146 -37.38 -4.32 52.74
CA ALA A 146 -37.69 -5.43 53.63
C ALA A 146 -37.60 -5.04 55.12
N LEU A 147 -36.61 -4.23 55.50
CA LEU A 147 -36.47 -3.71 56.87
C LEU A 147 -37.52 -2.64 57.23
N SER A 148 -38.13 -1.97 56.25
CA SER A 148 -39.16 -0.96 56.48
C SER A 148 -40.57 -1.56 56.57
N ASP A 149 -40.77 -2.75 56.00
CA ASP A 149 -42.04 -3.47 56.01
C ASP A 149 -42.21 -4.36 57.27
N GLU A 150 -41.18 -4.45 58.12
CA GLU A 150 -41.11 -5.21 59.38
C GLU A 150 -41.41 -4.31 60.61
#